data_AF-D2ZPG2-F1
#
_entry.id   AF-D2ZPG2-F1
#
_cell.length_a   1.000
_cell.length_b   1.000
_cell.length_c   1.000
_cell.angle_alpha   90.00
_cell.angle_beta   90.00
_cell.angle_gamma   90.00
#
_symmetry.space_group_name_H-M   'P 1'
#
loop_
_entity.id
_entity.type
_entity.pdbx_description
1 polymer ?
#
loop_
_entity_poly.entity_id
_entity_poly.type
_entity_poly.pdbx_seq_one_letter_code
_entity_poly.pdbx_strand_id
1 'polypeptide(L)'
;MLNLGAIIFGFLFGVLIGSQIKTKSMDTQFTLASFVIIFIVGLVSAWQLGPFPFYTDMPIASGFFFALIGIFVGKLLFGRGD
;
A
#
# COMPACT_ATOMS: atom_id res chain seq x y z
N MET A 1 0.48 22.71 1.35
CA MET A 1 -0.80 22.28 1.97
C MET A 1 -0.88 20.77 1.87
N LEU A 2 -1.27 20.08 2.93
CA LEU A 2 -1.32 18.60 2.92
C LEU A 2 -2.45 18.14 1.99
N ASN A 3 -2.15 17.29 1.00
CA ASN A 3 -3.18 16.78 0.12
C ASN A 3 -3.87 15.56 0.70
N LEU A 4 -4.89 15.82 1.52
CA LEU A 4 -5.67 14.78 2.18
C LEU A 4 -6.42 13.86 1.21
N GLY A 5 -6.79 14.36 0.01
CA GLY A 5 -7.51 13.56 -0.97
C GLY A 5 -6.68 12.35 -1.41
N ALA A 6 -5.46 12.60 -1.89
CA ALA A 6 -4.56 11.53 -2.35
C ALA A 6 -4.27 10.51 -1.24
N ILE A 7 -4.04 11.01 -0.02
CA ILE A 7 -3.75 10.18 1.16
C ILE A 7 -4.93 9.28 1.52
N ILE A 8 -6.12 9.86 1.69
CA ILE A 8 -7.32 9.13 2.12
C ILE A 8 -7.77 8.13 1.05
N PHE A 9 -7.87 8.56 -0.21
CA PHE A 9 -8.30 7.68 -1.29
C PHE A 9 -7.29 6.57 -1.58
N GLY A 10 -5.99 6.91 -1.57
CA GLY A 10 -4.92 5.93 -1.66
C GLY A 10 -5.07 4.87 -0.58
N PHE A 11 -5.16 5.29 0.68
CA PHE A 11 -5.31 4.38 1.81
C PHE A 11 -6.55 3.49 1.72
N LEU A 12 -7.73 4.06 1.46
CA LEU A 12 -8.98 3.29 1.35
C LEU A 12 -8.93 2.27 0.21
N PHE A 13 -8.42 2.67 -0.96
CA PHE A 13 -8.25 1.77 -2.09
C PHE A 13 -7.27 0.64 -1.76
N GLY A 14 -6.17 0.97 -1.09
CA GLY A 14 -5.21 0.00 -0.58
C GLY A 14 -5.85 -0.99 0.39
N VAL A 15 -6.64 -0.53 1.36
CA VAL A 15 -7.34 -1.38 2.33
C VAL A 15 -8.31 -2.34 1.63
N LEU A 16 -9.05 -1.86 0.64
CA LEU A 16 -9.94 -2.69 -0.16
C LEU A 16 -9.16 -3.81 -0.86
N ILE A 17 -8.07 -3.50 -1.56
CA ILE A 17 -7.23 -4.52 -2.21
C ILE A 17 -6.63 -5.49 -1.17
N GLY A 18 -6.04 -4.95 -0.10
CA GLY A 18 -5.41 -5.72 0.96
C GLY A 18 -6.36 -6.71 1.62
N SER A 19 -7.61 -6.33 1.81
CA SER A 19 -8.65 -7.18 2.39
C SER A 19 -8.91 -8.46 1.57
N GLN A 20 -8.63 -8.42 0.26
CA GLN A 20 -8.84 -9.55 -0.64
C GLN A 20 -7.63 -10.50 -0.69
N ILE A 21 -6.48 -10.12 -0.12
CA ILE A 21 -5.26 -10.94 -0.13
C ILE A 21 -5.36 -12.01 0.96
N LYS A 22 -5.82 -13.20 0.58
CA LYS A 22 -5.90 -14.38 1.45
C LYS A 22 -4.57 -15.10 1.56
N THR A 23 -4.26 -15.61 2.77
CA THR A 23 -2.98 -16.28 3.05
C THR A 23 -3.01 -17.78 2.73
N LYS A 24 -4.19 -18.43 2.82
CA LYS A 24 -4.35 -19.89 2.68
C LYS A 24 -4.63 -20.37 1.25
N SER A 25 -5.15 -19.52 0.37
CA SER A 25 -5.62 -19.90 -0.97
C SER A 25 -4.58 -19.74 -2.08
N MET A 26 -3.34 -19.35 -1.75
CA MET A 26 -2.29 -19.15 -2.75
C MET A 26 -1.23 -20.24 -2.65
N ASP A 27 -0.95 -20.92 -3.76
CA ASP A 27 0.18 -21.86 -3.90
C ASP A 27 1.53 -21.18 -3.60
N THR A 28 1.57 -19.86 -3.71
CA THR A 28 2.71 -19.03 -3.32
C THR A 28 2.62 -18.70 -1.84
N GLN A 29 3.50 -19.30 -1.02
CA GLN A 29 3.61 -18.97 0.40
C GLN A 29 4.14 -17.54 0.56
N PHE A 30 3.23 -16.56 0.72
CA PHE A 30 3.62 -15.21 1.11
C PHE A 30 4.11 -15.20 2.56
N THR A 31 5.42 -15.39 2.71
CA THR A 31 6.09 -15.29 4.01
C THR A 31 6.15 -13.83 4.48
N LEU A 32 6.41 -13.63 5.76
CA LEU A 32 6.66 -12.29 6.31
C LEU A 32 7.80 -11.58 5.57
N ALA A 33 8.84 -12.32 5.15
CA ALA A 33 9.94 -11.77 4.36
C ALA A 33 9.47 -11.22 3.01
N SER A 34 8.54 -11.90 2.32
CA SER A 34 7.94 -11.42 1.07
C SER A 34 7.24 -10.07 1.26
N PHE A 35 6.52 -9.90 2.35
CA PHE A 35 5.85 -8.64 2.68
C PHE A 35 6.82 -7.49 2.96
N VAL A 36 7.94 -7.77 3.64
CA VAL A 36 9.00 -6.79 3.87
C VAL A 36 9.63 -6.36 2.54
N ILE A 37 9.90 -7.30 1.64
CA ILE A 37 10.46 -7.00 0.31
C ILE A 37 9.47 -6.15 -0.51
N ILE A 38 8.19 -6.52 -0.53
CA ILE A 38 7.14 -5.75 -1.22
C ILE A 38 7.06 -4.33 -0.67
N PHE A 39 7.16 -4.16 0.65
CA PHE A 39 7.17 -2.84 1.27
C PHE A 39 8.36 -1.99 0.82
N ILE A 40 9.57 -2.56 0.84
CA ILE A 40 10.80 -1.86 0.40
C ILE A 40 10.71 -1.47 -1.07
N VAL A 41 10.36 -2.43 -1.94
CA VAL A 41 10.23 -2.18 -3.38
C VAL A 41 9.17 -1.13 -3.65
N GLY A 42 8.03 -1.20 -2.97
CA GLY A 42 6.98 -0.20 -3.10
C GLY A 42 7.41 1.18 -2.60
N LEU A 43 8.19 1.29 -1.53
CA LEU A 43 8.74 2.57 -1.08
C LEU A 43 9.70 3.17 -2.12
N VAL A 44 10.58 2.35 -2.71
CA VAL A 44 11.48 2.78 -3.81
C VAL A 44 10.67 3.22 -5.02
N SER A 45 9.63 2.47 -5.40
CA SER A 45 8.71 2.85 -6.48
C SER A 45 8.01 4.18 -6.19
N ALA A 46 7.54 4.39 -4.96
CA ALA A 46 6.91 5.65 -4.55
C ALA A 46 7.86 6.85 -4.68
N TRP A 47 9.14 6.64 -4.38
CA TRP A 47 10.19 7.63 -4.53
C TRP A 47 10.48 7.92 -6.01
N GLN A 48 10.61 6.90 -6.84
CA GLN A 48 10.89 7.06 -8.27
C GLN A 48 9.72 7.67 -9.05
N LEU A 49 8.49 7.38 -8.63
CA LEU A 49 7.31 8.01 -9.22
C LEU A 49 7.25 9.52 -8.92
N GLY A 50 7.79 9.92 -7.77
CA GLY A 50 7.70 11.29 -7.27
C GLY A 50 6.26 11.71 -6.94
N PRO A 51 6.08 12.93 -6.41
CA PRO A 51 4.74 13.46 -6.18
C PRO A 51 4.01 13.71 -7.50
N PHE A 52 2.69 13.50 -7.51
CA PHE A 52 1.84 13.91 -8.62
C PHE A 52 1.98 15.42 -8.86
N PRO A 53 1.88 15.93 -10.11
CA PRO A 53 1.98 17.36 -10.38
C PRO A 53 1.13 18.21 -9.44
N PHE A 54 1.68 19.34 -9.01
CA PHE A 54 1.06 20.30 -8.08
C PHE A 54 0.93 19.83 -6.62
N TYR A 55 1.30 18.59 -6.29
CA TYR A 55 1.36 18.13 -4.90
C TYR A 55 2.76 18.39 -4.35
N THR A 56 2.85 19.13 -3.25
CA THR A 56 4.11 19.57 -2.64
C THR A 56 4.23 19.13 -1.19
N ASP A 57 3.43 18.14 -0.79
CA ASP A 57 3.29 17.66 0.58
C ASP A 57 4.40 16.67 0.96
N MET A 58 4.78 15.78 0.05
CA MET A 58 5.89 14.84 0.25
C MET A 58 6.73 14.68 -1.03
N PRO A 59 8.02 14.33 -0.93
CA PRO A 59 8.88 14.06 -2.09
C PRO A 59 8.60 12.70 -2.76
N ILE A 60 7.55 11.99 -2.34
CA ILE A 60 7.14 10.68 -2.86
C ILE A 60 5.70 10.74 -3.34
N ALA A 61 5.29 9.76 -4.14
CA ALA A 61 3.90 9.58 -4.53
C ALA A 61 3.01 9.25 -3.32
N SER A 62 2.46 10.28 -2.66
CA SER A 62 1.67 10.14 -1.43
C SER A 62 0.50 9.18 -1.60
N GLY A 63 -0.29 9.31 -2.67
CA GLY A 63 -1.40 8.38 -2.93
C GLY A 63 -0.97 6.92 -3.07
N PHE A 64 0.12 6.66 -3.79
CA PHE A 64 0.65 5.31 -3.94
C PHE A 64 1.21 4.76 -2.62
N PHE A 65 1.97 5.58 -1.88
CA PHE A 65 2.55 5.19 -0.60
C PHE A 65 1.47 4.86 0.44
N PHE A 66 0.42 5.67 0.52
CA PHE A 66 -0.69 5.40 1.43
C PHE A 66 -1.56 4.21 0.97
N ALA A 67 -1.68 3.96 -0.34
CA ALA A 67 -2.28 2.73 -0.85
C ALA A 67 -1.46 1.49 -0.44
N LEU A 68 -0.14 1.57 -0.50
CA LEU A 68 0.73 0.50 -0.04
C LEU A 68 0.52 0.20 1.45
N ILE A 69 0.50 1.22 2.32
CA ILE A 69 0.14 1.07 3.74
C ILE A 69 -1.25 0.44 3.89
N GLY A 70 -2.23 0.93 3.12
CA GLY A 70 -3.59 0.42 3.11
C GLY A 70 -3.65 -1.08 2.79
N ILE A 71 -2.86 -1.57 1.84
CA ILE A 71 -2.80 -3.00 1.49
C ILE A 71 -2.38 -3.84 2.70
N PHE A 72 -1.34 -3.43 3.43
CA PHE A 72 -0.89 -4.14 4.61
C PHE A 72 -1.93 -4.10 5.74
N VAL A 73 -2.53 -2.94 5.98
CA VAL A 73 -3.60 -2.78 6.98
C VAL A 73 -4.82 -3.62 6.63
N GLY A 74 -5.29 -3.56 5.39
CA GLY A 74 -6.44 -4.33 4.91
C GLY A 74 -6.21 -5.83 5.01
N LYS A 75 -5.01 -6.30 4.64
CA LYS A 75 -4.63 -7.71 4.81
C LYS A 75 -4.58 -8.10 6.28
N LEU A 76 -3.99 -7.28 7.13
CA LEU A 76 -3.84 -7.57 8.55
C LEU A 76 -5.18 -7.60 9.28
N LEU A 77 -6.14 -6.76 8.89
CA LEU A 77 -7.47 -6.69 9.51
C LEU A 77 -8.43 -7.73 8.97
N PHE A 78 -8.45 -7.96 7.65
CA PHE A 78 -9.52 -8.72 6.98
C PHE A 78 -9.02 -10.00 6.27
N GLY A 79 -7.75 -10.08 5.88
CA GLY A 79 -7.17 -11.23 5.15
C GLY A 79 -6.82 -12.44 6.03
N ARG A 80 -7.23 -12.43 7.31
CA ARG A 80 -7.01 -13.52 8.29
C ARG A 80 -8.14 -14.56 8.30
N GLY A 81 -9.24 -14.30 7.59
CA GLY A 81 -10.33 -15.27 7.40
C GLY A 81 -9.96 -16.28 6.31
N ASP A 82 -10.13 -17.55 6.64
CA ASP A 82 -9.69 -18.76 5.92
C ASP A 82 -9.54 -18.70 4.39
#